data_AF-A0A1I0Z0M9-F1
#
_entry.id   AF-A0A1I0Z0M9-F1
#
_cell.length_a   1.000
_cell.length_b   1.000
_cell.length_c   1.000
_cell.angle_alpha   90.00
_cell.angle_beta   90.00
_cell.angle_gamma   90.00
#
_symmetry.space_group_name_H-M   'P 1'
#
loop_
_entity.id
_entity.type
_entity.pdbx_description
1 polymer ?
#
loop_
_entity_poly.entity_id
_entity_poly.type
_entity_poly.pdbx_seq_one_letter_code
_entity_poly.pdbx_strand_id
1 'polypeptide(L)'
;MIKNIYKALSLVLVLMLAFLCIPNMAMAEEVSANRSDVLVTSYSLSNDKIIPGKRFTLTFTIRNYSVNVPAEGVKILVVNPDGVAPVYGTISEAYVGNIAPNQSVDVAFNYDSWSSINTDTINFQVMLTTSTAQDQFILTAPVGTDAPFSVNTVTIPEEAGTDTPANIQTSFSIVGSDSVSNIEISVEGEGIETISNNIGLLAAGKSKNLTIPVEFTKAGSYEVTVYISYTDTEGATQKVALQTGTIKVTQGAVTPGKTHTSTMNETESDSEKGVSRMLVVGLSGIAIVLVIGVIVLLFYKKKK
;
A
#
# COMPACT_ATOMS: atom_id res chain seq x y z
N MET A 1 -46.21 -78.66 -24.23
CA MET A 1 -45.00 -78.04 -23.63
C MET A 1 -44.67 -76.66 -24.20
N ILE A 2 -44.68 -76.49 -25.53
CA ILE A 2 -44.35 -75.24 -26.24
C ILE A 2 -45.26 -74.04 -25.88
N LYS A 3 -46.57 -74.25 -25.68
CA LYS A 3 -47.54 -73.17 -25.37
C LYS A 3 -47.35 -72.50 -24.00
N ASN A 4 -46.76 -73.21 -23.03
CA ASN A 4 -46.47 -72.68 -21.70
C ASN A 4 -45.16 -71.87 -21.69
N ILE A 5 -44.23 -72.20 -22.59
CA ILE A 5 -42.97 -71.48 -22.77
C ILE A 5 -43.23 -70.08 -23.36
N TYR A 6 -44.14 -69.95 -24.33
CA TYR A 6 -44.53 -68.64 -24.87
C TYR A 6 -45.24 -67.74 -23.86
N LYS A 7 -46.07 -68.32 -22.96
CA LYS A 7 -46.70 -67.55 -21.86
C LYS A 7 -45.68 -67.08 -20.84
N ALA A 8 -44.71 -67.93 -20.48
CA ALA A 8 -43.63 -67.57 -19.58
C ALA A 8 -42.72 -66.48 -20.18
N LEU A 9 -42.38 -66.60 -21.48
CA LEU A 9 -41.55 -65.62 -22.19
C LEU A 9 -42.27 -64.27 -22.35
N SER A 10 -43.58 -64.29 -22.64
CA SER A 10 -44.40 -63.09 -22.73
C SER A 10 -44.56 -62.39 -21.37
N LEU A 11 -44.69 -63.14 -20.28
CA LEU A 11 -44.76 -62.58 -18.92
C LEU A 11 -43.44 -61.91 -18.53
N VAL A 12 -42.31 -62.55 -18.85
CA VAL A 12 -40.97 -62.01 -18.59
C VAL A 12 -40.71 -60.73 -19.40
N LEU A 13 -41.12 -60.70 -20.67
CA LEU A 13 -40.99 -59.52 -21.52
C LEU A 13 -41.85 -58.34 -21.01
N VAL A 14 -43.07 -58.61 -20.56
CA VAL A 14 -43.96 -57.58 -19.98
C VAL A 14 -43.41 -57.06 -18.65
N LEU A 15 -42.83 -57.91 -17.80
CA LEU A 15 -42.15 -57.47 -16.58
C LEU A 15 -40.90 -56.62 -16.87
N MET A 16 -40.13 -56.97 -17.91
CA MET A 16 -38.96 -56.18 -18.32
C MET A 16 -39.36 -54.79 -18.86
N LEU A 17 -40.44 -54.72 -19.64
CA LEU A 17 -40.99 -53.45 -20.13
C LEU A 17 -41.60 -52.60 -19.01
N ALA A 18 -42.18 -53.22 -17.98
CA ALA A 18 -42.67 -52.51 -16.80
C ALA A 18 -41.51 -51.91 -15.96
N PHE A 19 -40.35 -52.57 -15.91
CA PHE A 19 -39.15 -52.04 -15.27
C PHE A 19 -38.51 -50.88 -16.04
N LEU A 20 -38.66 -50.83 -17.37
CA LEU A 20 -38.20 -49.73 -18.23
C LEU A 20 -39.10 -48.49 -18.20
N CYS A 21 -40.34 -48.62 -17.70
CA CYS A 21 -41.31 -47.53 -17.56
C CYS A 21 -41.41 -46.97 -16.13
N ILE A 22 -40.51 -47.35 -15.22
CA ILE A 22 -40.34 -46.57 -14.00
C ILE A 22 -39.79 -45.22 -14.47
N PRO A 23 -40.53 -44.10 -14.36
CA PRO A 23 -39.93 -42.82 -14.66
C PRO A 23 -38.69 -42.72 -13.78
N ASN A 24 -37.54 -42.40 -14.38
CA ASN A 24 -36.43 -41.87 -13.62
C ASN A 24 -36.97 -40.62 -12.92
N MET A 25 -37.50 -40.79 -11.71
CA MET A 25 -37.52 -39.74 -10.71
C MET A 25 -36.04 -39.52 -10.43
N ALA A 26 -35.43 -38.68 -11.26
CA ALA A 26 -34.30 -37.89 -10.81
C ALA A 26 -34.79 -37.31 -9.48
N MET A 27 -34.24 -37.84 -8.38
CA MET A 27 -34.32 -37.15 -7.12
C MET A 27 -33.62 -35.83 -7.41
N ALA A 28 -34.43 -34.78 -7.65
CA ALA A 28 -33.93 -33.44 -7.53
C ALA A 28 -33.41 -33.38 -6.10
N GLU A 29 -32.09 -33.35 -5.97
CA GLU A 29 -31.45 -32.97 -4.73
C GLU A 29 -32.02 -31.57 -4.45
N GLU A 30 -32.97 -31.47 -3.51
CA GLU A 30 -33.36 -30.18 -2.99
C GLU A 30 -32.09 -29.59 -2.38
N VAL A 31 -31.43 -28.72 -3.15
CA VAL A 31 -30.40 -27.83 -2.64
C VAL A 31 -31.05 -27.09 -1.48
N SER A 32 -30.66 -27.48 -0.27
CA SER A 32 -31.08 -26.97 1.03
C SER A 32 -31.82 -25.64 0.94
N ALA A 33 -33.16 -25.70 0.93
CA ALA A 33 -34.04 -24.53 0.89
C ALA A 33 -34.04 -23.73 2.21
N ASN A 34 -33.08 -23.97 3.10
CA ASN A 34 -32.99 -23.34 4.41
C ASN A 34 -31.60 -22.74 4.67
N ARG A 35 -30.95 -22.17 3.64
CA ARG A 35 -29.78 -21.30 3.81
C ARG A 35 -30.24 -19.84 3.79
N SER A 36 -29.77 -19.05 4.74
CA SER A 36 -29.95 -17.60 4.75
C SER A 36 -28.94 -16.90 3.83
N ASP A 37 -29.38 -15.91 3.08
CA ASP A 37 -28.55 -15.09 2.17
C ASP A 37 -28.10 -13.82 2.89
N VAL A 38 -27.01 -13.92 3.64
CA VAL A 38 -26.47 -12.78 4.40
C VAL A 38 -25.30 -12.17 3.66
N LEU A 39 -25.38 -10.86 3.41
CA LEU A 39 -24.32 -10.10 2.73
C LEU A 39 -23.93 -8.88 3.54
N VAL A 40 -22.67 -8.49 3.42
CA VAL A 40 -22.23 -7.14 3.81
C VAL A 40 -22.51 -6.20 2.66
N THR A 41 -23.35 -5.20 2.92
CA THR A 41 -23.85 -4.27 1.89
C THR A 41 -23.01 -3.01 1.78
N SER A 42 -22.44 -2.59 2.89
CA SER A 42 -21.65 -1.35 2.98
C SER A 42 -20.71 -1.41 4.18
N TYR A 43 -19.67 -0.59 4.13
CA TYR A 43 -18.84 -0.28 5.28
C TYR A 43 -18.60 1.23 5.36
N SER A 44 -18.25 1.71 6.54
CA SER A 44 -17.85 3.10 6.76
C SER A 44 -16.73 3.20 7.80
N LEU A 45 -16.00 4.31 7.73
CA LEU A 45 -14.98 4.70 8.70
C LEU A 45 -15.43 5.97 9.40
N SER A 46 -15.14 6.12 10.69
CA SER A 46 -15.49 7.33 11.44
C SER A 46 -14.89 8.62 10.85
N ASN A 47 -13.77 8.53 10.13
CA ASN A 47 -13.03 9.67 9.56
C ASN A 47 -12.92 9.59 8.03
N ASP A 48 -13.80 8.85 7.34
CA ASP A 48 -13.79 8.51 5.90
C ASP A 48 -12.55 7.76 5.37
N LYS A 49 -11.41 7.86 6.06
CA LYS A 49 -10.13 7.21 5.81
C LYS A 49 -9.44 6.86 7.13
N ILE A 50 -8.44 6.01 7.07
CA ILE A 50 -7.55 5.71 8.19
C ILE A 50 -6.46 6.77 8.21
N ILE A 51 -6.36 7.50 9.31
CA ILE A 51 -5.28 8.46 9.53
C ILE A 51 -4.21 7.77 10.37
N PRO A 52 -2.95 7.66 9.91
CA PRO A 52 -1.88 7.01 10.67
C PRO A 52 -1.71 7.62 12.07
N GLY A 53 -1.60 6.76 13.08
CA GLY A 53 -1.46 7.16 14.50
C GLY A 53 -2.76 7.63 15.15
N LYS A 54 -3.90 7.53 14.49
CA LYS A 54 -5.22 7.92 15.02
C LYS A 54 -6.14 6.72 15.18
N ARG A 55 -7.03 6.83 16.16
CA ARG A 55 -8.12 5.90 16.37
C ARG A 55 -9.21 6.09 15.31
N PHE A 56 -9.83 5.01 14.87
CA PHE A 56 -10.99 5.01 13.99
C PHE A 56 -11.98 3.89 14.33
N THR A 57 -13.22 4.05 13.91
CA THR A 57 -14.25 3.01 13.98
C THR A 57 -14.53 2.47 12.58
N LEU A 58 -14.49 1.15 12.41
CA LEU A 58 -14.92 0.45 11.21
C LEU A 58 -16.30 -0.14 11.46
N THR A 59 -17.29 0.32 10.69
CA THR A 59 -18.68 -0.14 10.79
C THR A 59 -19.08 -0.87 9.52
N PHE A 60 -19.71 -2.03 9.65
CA PHE A 60 -20.29 -2.82 8.56
C PHE A 60 -21.80 -2.79 8.65
N THR A 61 -22.47 -2.67 7.52
CA THR A 61 -23.90 -2.97 7.42
C THR A 61 -24.08 -4.36 6.82
N ILE A 62 -24.73 -5.22 7.58
CA ILE A 62 -25.03 -6.60 7.20
C ILE A 62 -26.52 -6.67 6.91
N ARG A 63 -26.91 -7.36 5.84
CA ARG A 63 -28.32 -7.57 5.50
C ARG A 63 -28.60 -9.03 5.19
N ASN A 64 -29.70 -9.53 5.73
CA ASN A 64 -30.30 -10.79 5.29
C ASN A 64 -31.25 -10.51 4.11
N TYR A 65 -30.88 -11.00 2.92
CA TYR A 65 -31.67 -10.85 1.69
C TYR A 65 -32.67 -11.98 1.46
N SER A 66 -32.70 -13.00 2.33
CA SER A 66 -33.70 -14.05 2.23
C SER A 66 -35.11 -13.50 2.43
N VAL A 67 -36.07 -14.07 1.70
CA VAL A 67 -37.47 -13.64 1.75
C VAL A 67 -38.17 -14.13 3.01
N ASN A 68 -37.94 -15.39 3.41
CA ASN A 68 -38.64 -16.04 4.52
C ASN A 68 -37.72 -16.79 5.51
N VAL A 69 -36.41 -16.76 5.28
CA VAL A 69 -35.44 -17.53 6.07
C VAL A 69 -34.65 -16.56 6.97
N PRO A 70 -34.74 -16.65 8.31
CA PRO A 70 -33.88 -15.87 9.18
C PRO A 70 -32.45 -16.39 9.11
N ALA A 71 -31.47 -15.50 9.30
CA ALA A 71 -30.10 -15.90 9.51
C ALA A 71 -29.89 -16.12 11.01
N GLU A 72 -29.46 -17.32 11.39
CA GLU A 72 -29.25 -17.66 12.79
C GLU A 72 -27.76 -17.74 13.13
N GLY A 73 -27.42 -17.37 14.37
CA GLY A 73 -26.06 -17.50 14.88
C GLY A 73 -25.02 -16.68 14.10
N VAL A 74 -25.41 -15.50 13.62
CA VAL A 74 -24.55 -14.63 12.82
C VAL A 74 -23.36 -14.16 13.67
N LYS A 75 -22.16 -14.43 13.17
CA LYS A 75 -20.88 -14.05 13.78
C LYS A 75 -19.99 -13.38 12.75
N ILE A 76 -19.29 -12.34 13.16
CA ILE A 76 -18.32 -11.61 12.35
C ILE A 76 -16.97 -11.70 13.02
N LEU A 77 -15.94 -12.01 12.23
CA LEU A 77 -14.54 -11.96 12.63
C LEU A 77 -13.77 -11.15 11.59
N VAL A 78 -13.09 -10.10 12.03
CA VAL A 78 -12.19 -9.29 11.22
C VAL A 78 -10.76 -9.72 11.53
N VAL A 79 -10.03 -10.13 10.49
CA VAL A 79 -8.59 -10.37 10.58
C VAL A 79 -7.88 -9.04 10.45
N ASN A 80 -7.09 -8.70 11.47
CA ASN A 80 -6.44 -7.41 11.55
C ASN A 80 -5.23 -7.38 10.60
N PRO A 81 -5.21 -6.46 9.63
CA PRO A 81 -4.03 -6.27 8.79
C PRO A 81 -2.89 -5.64 9.59
N ASP A 82 -1.70 -5.67 9.00
CA ASP A 82 -0.54 -4.96 9.57
C ASP A 82 -0.82 -3.45 9.67
N GLY A 83 -0.27 -2.79 10.68
CA GLY A 83 -0.49 -1.36 10.91
C GLY A 83 -1.73 -0.99 11.74
N VAL A 84 -2.65 -1.92 12.02
CA VAL A 84 -3.84 -1.64 12.84
C VAL A 84 -4.06 -2.71 13.89
N ALA A 85 -4.55 -2.30 15.07
CA ALA A 85 -4.87 -3.20 16.17
C ALA A 85 -6.19 -2.79 16.83
N PRO A 86 -6.96 -3.74 17.39
CA PRO A 86 -8.16 -3.41 18.15
C PRO A 86 -7.78 -2.52 19.32
N VAL A 87 -8.65 -1.58 19.67
CA VAL A 87 -8.48 -0.77 20.88
C VAL A 87 -8.29 -1.69 22.08
N TYR A 88 -7.34 -1.36 22.95
CA TYR A 88 -7.05 -2.16 24.16
C TYR A 88 -8.33 -2.56 24.92
N GLY A 89 -8.44 -3.84 25.24
CA GLY A 89 -9.61 -4.41 25.92
C GLY A 89 -10.76 -4.80 24.99
N THR A 90 -10.63 -4.60 23.68
CA THR A 90 -11.60 -5.04 22.67
C THR A 90 -11.01 -6.12 21.76
N ILE A 91 -11.88 -6.80 21.00
CA ILE A 91 -11.51 -7.83 20.03
C ILE A 91 -12.22 -7.56 18.70
N SER A 92 -11.68 -8.14 17.63
CA SER A 92 -12.22 -8.02 16.27
C SER A 92 -13.27 -9.08 15.92
N GLU A 93 -14.04 -9.50 16.93
CA GLU A 93 -15.08 -10.52 16.78
C GLU A 93 -16.38 -10.04 17.43
N ALA A 94 -17.51 -10.26 16.74
CA ALA A 94 -18.83 -9.91 17.25
C ALA A 94 -19.83 -11.04 16.97
N TYR A 95 -20.63 -11.36 17.99
CA TYR A 95 -21.82 -12.20 17.84
C TYR A 95 -23.04 -11.29 17.67
N VAL A 96 -23.64 -11.33 16.48
CA VAL A 96 -24.78 -10.49 16.09
C VAL A 96 -26.10 -11.18 16.49
N GLY A 97 -26.11 -12.51 16.58
CA GLY A 97 -27.30 -13.29 16.88
C GLY A 97 -28.13 -13.57 15.64
N ASN A 98 -29.44 -13.34 15.71
CA ASN A 98 -30.35 -13.67 14.61
C ASN A 98 -30.75 -12.42 13.83
N ILE A 99 -30.75 -12.51 12.50
CA ILE A 99 -31.15 -11.43 11.58
C ILE A 99 -32.39 -11.89 10.81
N ALA A 100 -33.52 -11.20 11.01
CA ALA A 100 -34.77 -11.54 10.35
C ALA A 100 -34.68 -11.35 8.82
N PRO A 101 -35.56 -11.99 8.03
CA PRO A 101 -35.65 -11.74 6.59
C PRO A 101 -35.75 -10.24 6.26
N ASN A 102 -34.99 -9.78 5.28
CA ASN A 102 -34.89 -8.38 4.84
C ASN A 102 -34.37 -7.37 5.88
N GLN A 103 -33.92 -7.82 7.05
CA GLN A 103 -33.38 -6.95 8.09
C GLN A 103 -31.91 -6.60 7.82
N SER A 104 -31.54 -5.37 8.17
CA SER A 104 -30.15 -4.89 8.23
C SER A 104 -29.71 -4.66 9.68
N VAL A 105 -28.44 -4.92 9.96
CA VAL A 105 -27.80 -4.70 11.26
C VAL A 105 -26.41 -4.10 11.03
N ASP A 106 -26.08 -3.07 11.80
CA ASP A 106 -24.75 -2.49 11.81
C ASP A 106 -23.88 -3.11 12.90
N VAL A 107 -22.61 -3.40 12.56
CA VAL A 107 -21.61 -3.96 13.47
C VAL A 107 -20.36 -3.09 13.42
N ALA A 108 -19.91 -2.61 14.57
CA ALA A 108 -18.81 -1.66 14.66
C ALA A 108 -17.64 -2.20 15.49
N PHE A 109 -16.42 -1.93 15.04
CA PHE A 109 -15.17 -2.28 15.69
C PHE A 109 -14.28 -1.05 15.82
N ASN A 110 -13.65 -0.87 16.98
CA ASN A 110 -12.75 0.26 17.23
C ASN A 110 -11.29 -0.19 17.10
N TYR A 111 -10.51 0.60 16.37
CA TYR A 111 -9.12 0.31 16.04
C TYR A 111 -8.20 1.49 16.34
N ASP A 112 -6.98 1.18 16.77
CA ASP A 112 -5.84 2.10 16.77
C ASP A 112 -4.96 1.80 15.55
N SER A 113 -4.59 2.84 14.80
CA SER A 113 -3.65 2.74 13.68
C SER A 113 -2.23 3.14 14.13
N TRP A 114 -1.22 2.51 13.54
CA TRP A 114 0.18 2.87 13.77
C TRP A 114 0.53 4.13 12.98
N SER A 115 1.40 4.96 13.54
CA SER A 115 1.91 6.16 12.86
C SER A 115 2.83 5.84 11.67
N SER A 116 3.31 4.59 11.58
CA SER A 116 4.23 4.12 10.54
C SER A 116 3.54 3.62 9.27
N ILE A 117 2.20 3.65 9.18
CA ILE A 117 1.49 3.27 7.95
C ILE A 117 1.89 4.24 6.83
N ASN A 118 2.38 3.68 5.72
CA ASN A 118 2.87 4.40 4.55
C ASN A 118 2.26 3.89 3.23
N THR A 119 1.13 3.18 3.31
CA THR A 119 0.35 2.71 2.15
C THR A 119 -0.86 3.62 1.89
N ASP A 120 -1.36 3.65 0.66
CA ASP A 120 -2.57 4.41 0.32
C ASP A 120 -3.87 3.72 0.75
N THR A 121 -3.82 2.42 1.01
CA THR A 121 -4.97 1.61 1.42
C THR A 121 -4.57 0.51 2.39
N ILE A 122 -5.54 0.03 3.16
CA ILE A 122 -5.44 -1.14 4.05
C ILE A 122 -6.60 -2.10 3.75
N ASN A 123 -6.29 -3.38 3.61
CA ASN A 123 -7.27 -4.42 3.30
C ASN A 123 -7.66 -5.20 4.57
N PHE A 124 -8.92 -5.12 4.97
CA PHE A 124 -9.48 -5.94 6.04
C PHE A 124 -10.10 -7.20 5.46
N GLN A 125 -9.65 -8.36 5.92
CA GLN A 125 -10.30 -9.62 5.62
C GLN A 125 -11.38 -9.86 6.68
N VAL A 126 -12.62 -10.04 6.23
CA VAL A 126 -13.76 -10.25 7.11
C VAL A 126 -14.37 -11.61 6.81
N MET A 127 -14.61 -12.38 7.87
CA MET A 127 -15.32 -13.64 7.85
C MET A 127 -16.70 -13.45 8.48
N LEU A 128 -17.73 -13.83 7.73
CA LEU A 128 -19.10 -13.88 8.19
C LEU A 128 -19.51 -15.35 8.30
N THR A 129 -20.01 -15.75 9.45
CA THR A 129 -20.50 -17.11 9.68
C THR A 129 -21.94 -17.05 10.18
N THR A 130 -22.77 -17.94 9.67
CA THR A 130 -24.11 -18.24 10.19
C THR A 130 -24.14 -19.71 10.61
N SER A 131 -25.25 -20.18 11.17
CA SER A 131 -25.46 -21.60 11.45
C SER A 131 -25.42 -22.50 10.21
N THR A 132 -25.57 -21.93 9.01
CA THR A 132 -25.73 -22.68 7.76
C THR A 132 -24.68 -22.36 6.69
N ALA A 133 -23.90 -21.31 6.86
CA ALA A 133 -22.98 -20.81 5.85
C ALA A 133 -21.77 -20.08 6.45
N GLN A 134 -20.71 -19.98 5.66
CA GLN A 134 -19.56 -19.12 5.95
C GLN A 134 -19.14 -18.44 4.65
N ASP A 135 -18.98 -17.13 4.71
CA ASP A 135 -18.58 -16.28 3.60
C ASP A 135 -17.38 -15.40 4.03
N GLN A 136 -16.54 -15.04 3.06
CA GLN A 136 -15.36 -14.22 3.30
C GLN A 136 -15.25 -13.14 2.22
N PHE A 137 -14.88 -11.93 2.62
CA PHE A 137 -14.70 -10.80 1.72
C PHE A 137 -13.54 -9.90 2.20
N ILE A 138 -13.09 -9.03 1.29
CA ILE A 138 -12.02 -8.07 1.54
C ILE A 138 -12.62 -6.67 1.43
N LEU A 139 -12.32 -5.83 2.42
CA LEU A 139 -12.67 -4.41 2.42
C LEU A 139 -11.40 -3.58 2.33
N THR A 140 -11.37 -2.68 1.35
CA THR A 140 -10.22 -1.79 1.11
C THR A 140 -10.51 -0.41 1.67
N ALA A 141 -9.95 -0.11 2.84
CA ALA A 141 -10.04 1.19 3.48
C ALA A 141 -8.96 2.13 2.92
N PRO A 142 -9.30 3.38 2.54
CA PRO A 142 -8.29 4.37 2.18
C PRO A 142 -7.50 4.81 3.41
N VAL A 143 -6.23 5.10 3.22
CA VAL A 143 -5.35 5.72 4.21
C VAL A 143 -5.01 7.12 3.72
N GLY A 144 -4.94 8.08 4.63
CA GLY A 144 -4.49 9.42 4.28
C GLY A 144 -4.39 10.34 5.48
N THR A 145 -4.33 11.63 5.20
CA THR A 145 -4.28 12.66 6.23
C THR A 145 -5.54 13.53 6.18
N ASP A 146 -5.81 14.21 7.29
CA ASP A 146 -6.77 15.34 7.34
C ASP A 146 -6.11 16.67 6.95
N ALA A 147 -4.84 16.63 6.55
CA ALA A 147 -4.18 17.84 6.10
C ALA A 147 -4.95 18.37 4.87
N PRO A 148 -5.33 19.65 4.85
CA PRO A 148 -6.09 20.23 3.75
C PRO A 148 -5.19 20.53 2.53
N PHE A 149 -4.03 19.88 2.45
CA PHE A 149 -3.09 19.98 1.35
C PHE A 149 -2.47 18.63 1.01
N SER A 150 -2.02 18.51 -0.22
CA SER A 150 -1.15 17.44 -0.69
C SER A 150 0.23 18.02 -0.98
N VAL A 151 1.28 17.32 -0.55
CA VAL A 151 2.66 17.69 -0.82
C VAL A 151 3.04 17.11 -2.18
N ASN A 152 3.34 17.98 -3.14
CA ASN A 152 3.72 17.57 -4.48
C ASN A 152 5.22 17.22 -4.53
N THR A 153 6.08 18.09 -4.01
CA THR A 153 7.53 17.88 -3.95
C THR A 153 8.15 18.58 -2.73
N VAL A 154 9.18 17.96 -2.17
CA VAL A 154 10.15 18.63 -1.29
C VAL A 154 11.54 18.14 -1.70
N THR A 155 12.43 19.04 -2.05
CA THR A 155 13.80 18.74 -2.45
C THR A 155 14.76 19.52 -1.57
N ILE A 156 15.47 18.77 -0.71
CA ILE A 156 16.53 19.28 0.14
C ILE A 156 17.86 18.94 -0.55
N PRO A 157 18.71 19.93 -0.90
CA PRO A 157 20.02 19.66 -1.49
C PRO A 157 20.92 18.86 -0.54
N GLU A 158 21.63 17.85 -1.06
CA GLU A 158 22.56 17.05 -0.24
C GLU A 158 23.85 17.79 0.12
N GLU A 159 24.26 18.75 -0.72
CA GLU A 159 25.49 19.51 -0.55
C GLU A 159 25.25 21.02 -0.70
N ALA A 160 26.00 21.81 0.06
CA ALA A 160 26.00 23.26 0.00
C ALA A 160 27.38 23.85 0.34
N GLY A 161 27.54 25.13 0.04
CA GLY A 161 28.77 25.87 0.31
C GLY A 161 28.52 26.95 1.34
N THR A 162 29.54 27.36 2.09
CA THR A 162 29.39 28.54 2.98
C THR A 162 29.13 29.83 2.20
N ASP A 163 29.49 29.87 0.92
CA ASP A 163 29.38 31.05 0.06
C ASP A 163 28.22 30.92 -0.93
N THR A 164 27.43 29.84 -0.88
CA THR A 164 26.35 29.57 -1.82
C THR A 164 25.13 29.01 -1.08
N PRO A 165 23.99 29.72 -1.10
CA PRO A 165 22.79 29.25 -0.42
C PRO A 165 22.34 27.88 -0.93
N ALA A 166 21.94 27.01 -0.01
CA ALA A 166 21.23 25.79 -0.36
C ALA A 166 19.77 26.15 -0.68
N ASN A 167 19.35 25.89 -1.92
CA ASN A 167 18.00 26.20 -2.36
C ASN A 167 17.08 24.99 -2.14
N ILE A 168 16.32 25.01 -1.05
CA ILE A 168 15.29 24.01 -0.77
C ILE A 168 14.07 24.33 -1.64
N GLN A 169 13.60 23.37 -2.41
CA GLN A 169 12.41 23.52 -3.25
C GLN A 169 11.23 22.80 -2.61
N THR A 170 10.07 23.43 -2.60
CA THR A 170 8.84 22.81 -2.11
C THR A 170 7.65 23.18 -2.99
N SER A 171 6.77 22.21 -3.19
CA SER A 171 5.51 22.36 -3.91
C SER A 171 4.41 21.65 -3.16
N PHE A 172 3.27 22.32 -2.98
CA PHE A 172 2.08 21.74 -2.38
C PHE A 172 0.81 22.31 -3.03
N SER A 173 -0.31 21.61 -2.84
CA SER A 173 -1.61 21.97 -3.38
C SER A 173 -2.70 21.85 -2.32
N ILE A 174 -3.64 22.79 -2.26
CA ILE A 174 -4.81 22.67 -1.39
C ILE A 174 -5.77 21.62 -1.96
N VAL A 175 -6.12 20.65 -1.13
CA VAL A 175 -7.08 19.59 -1.47
C VAL A 175 -8.42 19.85 -0.79
N GLY A 176 -9.50 19.34 -1.38
CA GLY A 176 -10.86 19.57 -0.90
C GLY A 176 -11.51 20.82 -1.51
N SER A 177 -12.61 21.26 -0.91
CA SER A 177 -13.44 22.37 -1.39
C SER A 177 -13.15 23.71 -0.73
N ASP A 178 -12.46 23.69 0.42
CA ASP A 178 -12.27 24.88 1.26
C ASP A 178 -10.91 25.52 1.06
N SER A 179 -10.84 26.83 1.31
CA SER A 179 -9.57 27.56 1.31
C SER A 179 -8.86 27.37 2.65
N VAL A 180 -7.54 27.37 2.63
CA VAL A 180 -6.71 27.20 3.83
C VAL A 180 -6.04 28.52 4.16
N SER A 181 -6.10 28.92 5.43
CA SER A 181 -5.65 30.23 5.89
C SER A 181 -4.40 30.13 6.78
N ASN A 182 -3.71 31.27 6.92
CA ASN A 182 -2.48 31.42 7.69
C ASN A 182 -1.41 30.37 7.35
N ILE A 183 -1.30 30.03 6.07
CA ILE A 183 -0.30 29.08 5.60
C ILE A 183 1.07 29.72 5.71
N GLU A 184 2.02 28.99 6.28
CA GLU A 184 3.43 29.34 6.31
C GLU A 184 4.28 28.11 6.05
N ILE A 185 5.34 28.27 5.28
CA ILE A 185 6.37 27.24 5.12
C ILE A 185 7.60 27.68 5.88
N SER A 186 8.13 26.80 6.74
CA SER A 186 9.35 27.06 7.48
C SER A 186 10.40 25.98 7.28
N VAL A 187 11.66 26.37 7.34
CA VAL A 187 12.82 25.47 7.38
C VAL A 187 13.49 25.65 8.73
N GLU A 188 13.62 24.56 9.47
CA GLU A 188 14.22 24.52 10.80
C GLU A 188 15.32 23.47 10.85
N GLY A 189 16.37 23.73 11.62
CA GLY A 189 17.48 22.80 11.81
C GLY A 189 18.40 23.30 12.91
N GLU A 190 19.14 22.40 13.55
CA GLU A 190 20.09 22.79 14.57
C GLU A 190 21.25 23.57 13.93
N GLY A 191 21.60 24.74 14.50
CA GLY A 191 22.71 25.55 14.02
C GLY A 191 22.43 26.36 12.75
N ILE A 192 21.16 26.42 12.29
CA ILE A 192 20.69 27.38 11.28
C ILE A 192 19.58 28.26 11.86
N GLU A 193 19.44 29.47 11.31
CA GLU A 193 18.29 30.32 11.65
C GLU A 193 17.02 29.76 11.01
N THR A 194 15.91 29.85 11.73
CA THR A 194 14.60 29.46 11.19
C THR A 194 14.19 30.43 10.09
N ILE A 195 13.97 29.90 8.89
CA ILE A 195 13.51 30.69 7.75
C ILE A 195 12.04 30.39 7.53
N SER A 196 11.19 31.42 7.58
CA SER A 196 9.73 31.27 7.44
C SER A 196 9.21 32.11 6.27
N ASN A 197 8.30 31.53 5.50
CA ASN A 197 7.67 32.15 4.34
C ASN A 197 6.15 32.12 4.53
N ASN A 198 5.58 33.26 4.90
CA ASN A 198 4.14 33.41 5.04
C ASN A 198 3.47 33.46 3.66
N ILE A 199 2.55 32.52 3.42
CA ILE A 199 1.76 32.41 2.19
C ILE A 199 0.37 33.02 2.41
N GLY A 200 -0.14 32.99 3.65
CA GLY A 200 -1.44 33.55 4.01
C GLY A 200 -2.59 32.63 3.60
N LEU A 201 -3.52 33.13 2.78
CA LEU A 201 -4.66 32.35 2.30
C LEU A 201 -4.34 31.70 0.94
N LEU A 202 -4.62 30.41 0.80
CA LEU A 202 -4.59 29.72 -0.49
C LEU A 202 -5.94 29.04 -0.75
N ALA A 203 -6.53 29.32 -1.91
CA ALA A 203 -7.84 28.80 -2.28
C ALA A 203 -7.80 27.30 -2.63
N ALA A 204 -8.94 26.63 -2.48
CA ALA A 204 -9.13 25.23 -2.87
C ALA A 204 -8.62 24.95 -4.30
N GLY A 205 -7.90 23.84 -4.47
CA GLY A 205 -7.33 23.42 -5.75
C GLY A 205 -6.18 24.29 -6.28
N LYS A 206 -5.74 25.31 -5.54
CA LYS A 206 -4.54 26.09 -5.89
C LYS A 206 -3.29 25.42 -5.33
N SER A 207 -2.19 25.58 -6.07
CA SER A 207 -0.87 25.13 -5.67
C SER A 207 0.08 26.31 -5.44
N LYS A 208 1.13 26.06 -4.67
CA LYS A 208 2.21 27.00 -4.42
C LYS A 208 3.54 26.29 -4.57
N ASN A 209 4.48 26.96 -5.24
CA ASN A 209 5.87 26.54 -5.35
C ASN A 209 6.74 27.58 -4.66
N LEU A 210 7.73 27.14 -3.89
CA LEU A 210 8.71 28.01 -3.24
C LEU A 210 10.12 27.46 -3.43
N THR A 211 11.06 28.39 -3.54
CA THR A 211 12.49 28.13 -3.41
C THR A 211 12.97 28.92 -2.21
N ILE A 212 13.45 28.21 -1.19
CA ILE A 212 13.85 28.78 0.09
C ILE A 212 15.38 28.71 0.18
N PRO A 213 16.10 29.84 0.07
CA PRO A 213 17.55 29.86 0.22
C PRO A 213 17.93 29.74 1.70
N VAL A 214 18.77 28.76 2.02
CA VAL A 214 19.35 28.55 3.35
C VAL A 214 20.84 28.85 3.29
N GLU A 215 21.30 29.80 4.10
CA GLU A 215 22.70 30.21 4.16
C GLU A 215 23.42 29.51 5.32
N PHE A 216 24.66 29.10 5.09
CA PHE A 216 25.49 28.43 6.09
C PHE A 216 26.77 29.22 6.33
N THR A 217 27.07 29.53 7.59
CA THR A 217 28.28 30.29 7.95
C THR A 217 29.47 29.40 8.31
N LYS A 218 29.25 28.09 8.49
CA LYS A 218 30.27 27.12 8.87
C LYS A 218 30.11 25.84 8.07
N ALA A 219 31.23 25.19 7.76
CA ALA A 219 31.23 23.85 7.21
C ALA A 219 30.78 22.84 8.27
N GLY A 220 30.08 21.78 7.84
CA GLY A 220 29.49 20.81 8.74
C GLY A 220 28.41 19.98 8.09
N SER A 221 27.74 19.15 8.88
CA SER A 221 26.57 18.38 8.46
C SER A 221 25.37 18.90 9.24
N TYR A 222 24.35 19.37 8.52
CA TYR A 222 23.18 20.00 9.11
C TYR A 222 21.94 19.19 8.79
N GLU A 223 21.23 18.75 9.82
CA GLU A 223 19.90 18.17 9.65
C GLU A 223 18.87 19.30 9.61
N VAL A 224 18.06 19.33 8.55
CA VAL A 224 17.03 20.35 8.33
C VAL A 224 15.69 19.68 8.07
N THR A 225 14.63 20.28 8.59
CA THR A 225 13.25 19.83 8.40
C THR A 225 12.42 20.97 7.81
N VAL A 226 11.68 20.66 6.74
CA VAL A 226 10.70 21.57 6.14
C VAL A 226 9.35 21.33 6.80
N TYR A 227 8.72 22.39 7.28
CA TYR A 227 7.38 22.37 7.88
C TYR A 227 6.41 23.19 7.06
N ILE A 228 5.14 22.79 7.10
CA ILE A 228 4.01 23.64 6.76
C ILE A 228 3.16 23.86 8.00
N SER A 229 2.82 25.10 8.29
CA SER A 229 1.83 25.47 9.29
C SER A 229 0.61 26.11 8.62
N TYR A 230 -0.56 25.93 9.23
CA TYR A 230 -1.83 26.47 8.74
C TYR A 230 -2.85 26.55 9.88
N THR A 231 -3.93 27.30 9.67
CA THR A 231 -5.10 27.27 10.56
C THR A 231 -6.11 26.26 10.04
N ASP A 232 -6.48 25.28 10.87
CA ASP A 232 -7.51 24.30 10.55
C ASP A 232 -8.93 24.88 10.64
N THR A 233 -9.92 24.05 10.35
CA THR A 233 -11.35 24.44 10.37
C THR A 233 -11.86 24.76 11.78
N GLU A 234 -11.17 24.32 12.83
CA GLU A 234 -11.48 24.61 14.23
C GLU A 234 -10.81 25.92 14.72
N GLY A 235 -9.98 26.54 13.86
CA GLY A 235 -9.25 27.76 14.17
C GLY A 235 -7.92 27.50 14.89
N ALA A 236 -7.49 26.26 15.05
CA ALA A 236 -6.22 25.92 15.68
C ALA A 236 -5.07 25.93 14.66
N THR A 237 -3.88 26.36 15.10
CA THR A 237 -2.68 26.30 14.27
C THR A 237 -2.11 24.89 14.29
N GLN A 238 -2.07 24.27 13.13
CA GLN A 238 -1.41 22.99 12.89
C GLN A 238 -0.02 23.23 12.32
N LYS A 239 0.96 22.40 12.70
CA LYS A 239 2.31 22.38 12.12
C LYS A 239 2.68 20.95 11.77
N VAL A 240 2.99 20.72 10.49
CA VAL A 240 3.23 19.38 9.93
C VAL A 240 4.63 19.35 9.30
N ALA A 241 5.45 18.37 9.69
CA ALA A 241 6.73 18.11 9.05
C ALA A 241 6.50 17.50 7.67
N LEU A 242 7.05 18.11 6.63
CA LEU A 242 6.95 17.62 5.25
C LEU A 242 8.09 16.66 4.91
N GLN A 243 9.32 17.02 5.27
CA GLN A 243 10.50 16.19 5.04
C GLN A 243 11.66 16.66 5.91
N THR A 244 12.44 15.69 6.39
CA THR A 244 13.75 15.92 7.03
C THR A 244 14.85 15.43 6.10
N GLY A 245 15.97 16.14 6.04
CA GLY A 245 17.13 15.78 5.24
C GLY A 245 18.42 16.36 5.80
N THR A 246 19.56 15.88 5.29
CA THR A 246 20.88 16.31 5.73
C THR A 246 21.59 17.06 4.62
N ILE A 247 22.11 18.24 4.93
CA ILE A 247 22.92 19.06 4.01
C ILE A 247 24.37 19.04 4.49
N LYS A 248 25.27 18.56 3.64
CA LYS A 248 26.71 18.61 3.88
C LYS A 248 27.28 19.91 3.34
N VAL A 249 27.76 20.76 4.24
CA VAL A 249 28.29 22.08 3.93
C VAL A 249 29.81 22.03 3.86
N THR A 250 30.37 22.48 2.74
CA THR A 250 31.82 22.66 2.56
C THR A 250 32.19 24.14 2.56
N GLN A 251 33.45 24.45 2.89
CA GLN A 251 33.91 25.84 2.89
C GLN A 251 34.11 26.32 1.45
N GLY A 252 33.60 27.51 1.14
CA GLY A 252 33.60 28.07 -0.21
C GLY A 252 32.37 27.67 -1.03
N ALA A 253 32.35 28.03 -2.32
CA ALA A 253 31.28 27.65 -3.24
C ALA A 253 31.39 26.17 -3.68
N VAL A 254 30.26 25.47 -3.73
CA VAL A 254 30.21 24.10 -4.28
C VAL A 254 30.32 24.18 -5.79
N THR A 255 31.39 23.62 -6.35
CA THR A 255 31.50 23.43 -7.80
C THR A 255 30.94 22.04 -8.15
N PRO A 256 29.93 21.92 -9.01
CA PRO A 256 29.46 20.61 -9.46
C PRO A 256 30.61 19.84 -10.12
N GLY A 257 30.97 18.68 -9.57
CA GLY A 257 31.81 17.70 -10.27
C GLY A 257 33.32 17.69 -9.97
N LYS A 258 33.79 18.12 -8.79
CA LYS A 258 35.18 17.82 -8.37
C LYS A 258 35.21 16.79 -7.26
N THR A 259 35.43 15.52 -7.63
CA THR A 259 36.06 14.53 -6.75
C THR A 259 37.29 15.16 -6.11
N HIS A 260 37.29 15.19 -4.77
CA HIS A 260 38.42 15.61 -3.97
C HIS A 260 39.61 14.66 -4.21
N THR A 261 40.50 15.00 -5.14
CA THR A 261 41.86 14.48 -5.10
C THR A 261 42.63 15.37 -4.15
N SER A 262 42.93 14.88 -2.96
CA SER A 262 43.80 15.54 -2.00
C SER A 262 45.15 15.86 -2.65
N THR A 263 45.42 17.14 -2.84
CA THR A 263 46.74 17.66 -3.23
C THR A 263 47.66 17.55 -2.03
N MET A 264 48.59 16.59 -2.06
CA MET A 264 49.81 16.60 -1.25
C MET A 264 50.94 17.15 -2.11
N ASN A 265 51.74 18.02 -1.50
CA ASN A 265 52.73 18.87 -2.14
C ASN A 265 53.99 18.10 -2.58
N GLU A 266 54.64 18.69 -3.59
CA GLU A 266 55.93 18.46 -4.25
C GLU A 266 56.98 17.53 -3.60
N THR A 267 57.65 16.73 -4.44
CA THR A 267 59.12 16.84 -4.61
C THR A 267 59.52 16.43 -6.03
N GLU A 268 60.34 17.28 -6.67
CA GLU A 268 60.99 17.09 -7.97
C GLU A 268 61.97 15.90 -7.99
N SER A 269 62.04 15.21 -9.13
CA SER A 269 63.32 14.76 -9.69
C SER A 269 63.15 14.32 -11.15
N ASP A 270 63.64 15.20 -12.02
CA ASP A 270 64.33 14.99 -13.31
C ASP A 270 64.27 13.65 -14.08
N SER A 271 64.16 13.86 -15.40
CA SER A 271 64.86 13.16 -16.51
C SER A 271 64.05 12.29 -17.49
N GLU A 272 64.05 12.82 -18.72
CA GLU A 272 64.27 12.16 -20.01
C GLU A 272 63.12 11.51 -20.82
N LYS A 273 62.94 12.13 -22.00
CA LYS A 273 62.81 11.53 -23.35
C LYS A 273 61.55 10.74 -23.70
N GLY A 274 60.74 11.38 -24.54
CA GLY A 274 60.78 11.02 -25.97
C GLY A 274 59.86 9.91 -26.47
N VAL A 275 58.82 10.36 -27.19
CA VAL A 275 58.24 9.77 -28.41
C VAL A 275 57.25 8.60 -28.29
N SER A 276 56.30 8.70 -29.20
CA SER A 276 55.00 8.07 -29.41
C SER A 276 54.97 6.60 -29.86
N ARG A 277 53.78 6.00 -29.64
CA ARG A 277 53.08 4.95 -30.42
C ARG A 277 53.75 3.58 -30.52
N MET A 278 53.12 2.56 -29.92
CA MET A 278 52.73 1.36 -30.67
C MET A 278 51.63 0.54 -29.97
N LEU A 279 50.76 0.02 -30.82
CA LEU A 279 49.59 -0.80 -30.60
C LEU A 279 50.02 -2.27 -30.70
N VAL A 280 49.72 -3.11 -29.70
CA VAL A 280 49.78 -4.58 -29.85
C VAL A 280 48.60 -5.22 -29.12
N VAL A 281 47.74 -5.83 -29.93
CA VAL A 281 46.63 -6.72 -29.58
C VAL A 281 47.21 -8.09 -29.20
N GLY A 282 46.70 -8.73 -28.15
CA GLY A 282 47.16 -10.06 -27.71
C GLY A 282 46.10 -10.89 -26.98
N LEU A 283 45.51 -11.83 -27.71
CA LEU A 283 45.20 -13.20 -27.31
C LEU A 283 44.38 -13.45 -26.02
N SER A 284 43.05 -13.46 -26.15
CA SER A 284 42.13 -14.11 -25.19
C SER A 284 41.00 -14.87 -25.88
N GLY A 285 41.35 -15.72 -26.86
CA GLY A 285 40.36 -16.39 -27.73
C GLY A 285 40.37 -17.92 -27.74
N ILE A 286 41.15 -18.59 -26.88
CA ILE A 286 41.34 -20.06 -26.96
C ILE A 286 40.74 -20.81 -25.74
N ALA A 287 40.44 -20.13 -24.63
CA ALA A 287 39.87 -20.78 -23.45
C ALA A 287 38.36 -21.07 -23.54
N ILE A 288 37.60 -20.30 -24.33
CA ILE A 288 36.13 -20.38 -24.36
C ILE A 288 35.62 -21.58 -25.19
N VAL A 289 36.35 -21.98 -26.24
CA VAL A 289 35.93 -23.09 -27.11
C VAL A 289 36.05 -24.44 -26.41
N LEU A 290 37.04 -24.62 -25.52
CA LEU A 290 37.22 -25.86 -24.76
C LEU A 290 36.14 -26.05 -23.68
N VAL A 291 35.69 -24.96 -23.06
CA VAL A 291 34.63 -25.02 -22.02
C VAL A 291 33.28 -25.40 -22.63
N ILE A 292 32.94 -24.85 -23.81
CA ILE A 292 31.68 -25.19 -24.50
C ILE A 292 31.68 -26.66 -24.96
N GLY A 293 32.82 -27.18 -25.45
CA GLY A 293 32.93 -28.58 -25.85
C GLY A 293 32.65 -29.57 -24.72
N VAL A 294 33.11 -29.27 -23.50
CA VAL A 294 32.89 -30.12 -22.31
C VAL A 294 31.42 -30.07 -21.86
N ILE A 295 30.78 -28.90 -21.90
CA ILE A 295 29.36 -28.75 -21.51
C ILE A 295 28.45 -29.55 -22.46
N VAL A 296 28.69 -29.49 -23.77
CA VAL A 296 27.90 -30.24 -24.75
C VAL A 296 28.04 -31.75 -24.56
N LEU A 297 29.24 -32.25 -24.24
CA LEU A 297 29.50 -33.66 -23.98
C LEU A 297 28.81 -34.16 -22.69
N LEU A 298 28.75 -33.33 -21.65
CA LEU A 298 28.04 -33.64 -20.41
C LEU A 298 26.52 -33.68 -20.61
N PHE A 299 25.96 -32.83 -21.46
CA PHE A 299 24.52 -32.85 -21.77
C PHE A 299 24.12 -33.98 -22.71
N TYR A 300 24.99 -34.42 -23.63
CA TYR A 300 24.67 -35.53 -24.54
C TYR A 300 24.61 -36.89 -23.84
N LYS A 301 25.39 -37.08 -22.76
CA LYS A 301 25.39 -38.33 -21.97
C LYS A 301 24.20 -38.51 -21.03
N LYS A 302 23.38 -37.47 -20.81
CA LYS A 302 22.18 -37.55 -19.93
C LYS A 302 20.87 -37.87 -20.66
N LYS A 303 20.90 -38.05 -21.98
CA LYS A 303 19.70 -38.34 -22.80
C LYS A 303 19.76 -39.68 -23.55
N LYS A 304 20.57 -40.64 -23.08
CA LYS A 304 20.52 -42.03 -23.54
C LYS A 304 20.23 -42.95 -22.37
#